data_AF-X1P8P8-F1
#
_entry.id   AF-X1P8P8-F1
#
_cell.length_a   1.000
_cell.length_b   1.000
_cell.length_c   1.000
_cell.angle_alpha   90.00
_cell.angle_beta   90.00
_cell.angle_gamma   90.00
#
_symmetry.space_group_name_H-M   'P 1'
#
loop_
_entity.id
_entity.type
_entity.pdbx_description
1 polymer ?
#
loop_
_entity_poly.entity_id
_entity_poly.type
_entity_poly.pdbx_seq_one_letter_code
_entity_poly.pdbx_strand_id
1 'polypeptide(L)'
;MHEDRFPGHKFLPYLLIAPSIAVIFIFLIGPFGQSIYKSFFVSTPFGTRTIYVGLRNYIRLFSSPDYLNSVVVTFKFAARY
;
A
#
# COMPACT_ATOMS: atom_id res chain seq x y z
N MET A 1 -34.62 -11.76 20.27
CA MET A 1 -34.41 -11.21 18.92
C MET A 1 -33.49 -12.18 18.20
N HIS A 2 -34.04 -13.09 17.41
CA HIS A 2 -33.28 -14.04 16.61
C HIS A 2 -33.11 -13.41 15.22
N GLU A 3 -31.90 -12.94 14.95
CA GLU A 3 -31.54 -12.36 13.66
C GLU A 3 -31.30 -13.51 12.68
N ASP A 4 -32.35 -13.96 11.98
CA ASP A 4 -32.22 -14.95 10.91
C ASP A 4 -31.54 -14.31 9.70
N ARG A 5 -30.21 -14.14 9.80
CA ARG A 5 -29.35 -13.72 8.68
C ARG A 5 -29.34 -14.84 7.63
N PHE A 6 -30.27 -14.73 6.68
CA PHE A 6 -30.37 -15.52 5.45
C PHE A 6 -30.44 -17.05 5.65
N PRO A 7 -31.62 -17.62 5.96
CA PRO A 7 -31.80 -19.06 6.07
C PRO A 7 -31.61 -19.73 4.70
N GLY A 8 -30.63 -20.63 4.59
CA GLY A 8 -30.48 -21.58 3.47
C GLY A 8 -29.30 -21.36 2.52
N HIS A 9 -28.68 -20.16 2.48
CA HIS A 9 -27.66 -19.84 1.46
C HIS A 9 -26.41 -19.19 2.07
N LYS A 10 -25.55 -20.02 2.69
CA LYS A 10 -24.30 -19.58 3.35
C LYS A 10 -23.37 -18.77 2.44
N PHE A 11 -23.47 -18.94 1.11
CA PHE A 11 -22.61 -18.28 0.12
C PHE A 11 -23.16 -16.94 -0.41
N LEU A 12 -24.45 -16.66 -0.25
CA LEU A 12 -25.09 -15.45 -0.77
C LEU A 12 -24.44 -14.13 -0.29
N PRO A 13 -24.15 -13.93 1.02
CA PRO A 13 -23.53 -12.69 1.47
C PRO A 13 -22.10 -12.49 0.93
N TYR A 14 -21.36 -13.58 0.67
CA TYR A 14 -20.01 -13.50 0.10
C TYR A 14 -20.04 -13.04 -1.36
N LEU A 15 -21.02 -13.50 -2.14
CA LEU A 15 -21.17 -13.06 -3.54
C LEU A 15 -21.58 -11.59 -3.64
N LEU A 16 -22.40 -11.12 -2.69
CA LEU A 16 -22.84 -9.72 -2.65
C LEU A 16 -21.69 -8.75 -2.33
N ILE A 17 -20.73 -9.15 -1.48
CA ILE A 17 -19.56 -8.33 -1.14
C ILE A 17 -18.38 -8.54 -2.10
N ALA A 18 -18.34 -9.66 -2.83
CA ALA A 18 -17.30 -9.97 -3.81
C ALA A 18 -17.00 -8.83 -4.81
N PRO A 19 -17.99 -8.15 -5.44
CA PRO A 19 -17.69 -7.05 -6.36
C PRO A 19 -17.00 -5.88 -5.66
N SER A 20 -17.44 -5.51 -4.45
CA SER A 20 -16.82 -4.43 -3.67
C SER A 20 -15.37 -4.75 -3.31
N ILE A 21 -15.10 -5.99 -2.88
CA ILE A 21 -13.74 -6.46 -2.59
C ILE A 21 -12.88 -6.49 -3.85
N ALA A 22 -13.43 -6.96 -4.98
CA ALA A 22 -12.70 -7.01 -6.24
C ALA A 22 -12.23 -5.62 -6.69
N VAL A 23 -13.07 -4.59 -6.52
CA VAL A 23 -12.67 -3.20 -6.80
C VAL A 23 -11.47 -2.79 -5.93
N ILE A 24 -11.51 -3.07 -4.62
CA ILE A 24 -10.38 -2.76 -3.72
C ILE A 24 -9.11 -3.47 -4.18
N PHE A 25 -9.18 -4.76 -4.52
CA PHE A 25 -8.00 -5.49 -4.97
C PHE A 25 -7.41 -4.93 -6.26
N ILE A 26 -8.24 -4.61 -7.24
CA ILE A 26 -7.78 -4.13 -8.55
C ILE A 26 -7.23 -2.71 -8.44
N PHE A 27 -7.95 -1.81 -7.76
CA PHE A 27 -7.67 -0.38 -7.77
C PHE A 27 -6.82 0.10 -6.60
N LEU A 28 -6.74 -0.65 -5.50
CA LEU A 28 -5.90 -0.29 -4.35
C LEU A 28 -4.69 -1.23 -4.26
N ILE A 29 -4.93 -2.53 -4.14
CA ILE A 29 -3.85 -3.50 -3.89
C ILE A 29 -2.96 -3.68 -5.12
N GLY A 30 -3.55 -3.71 -6.33
CA GLY A 30 -2.82 -3.75 -7.60
C GLY A 30 -1.78 -2.63 -7.73
N PRO A 31 -2.16 -1.34 -7.76
CA PRO A 31 -1.21 -0.24 -7.88
C PRO A 31 -0.27 -0.11 -6.66
N PHE A 32 -0.71 -0.52 -5.46
CA PHE A 32 0.16 -0.60 -4.29
C PHE A 32 1.31 -1.59 -4.51
N GLY A 33 1.02 -2.79 -5.00
CA GLY A 33 2.03 -3.79 -5.37
C GLY A 33 2.98 -3.29 -6.46
N GLN A 34 2.47 -2.59 -7.47
CA GLN A 34 3.31 -1.98 -8.50
C GLN A 34 4.25 -0.92 -7.92
N SER A 35 3.79 -0.16 -6.93
CA SER A 35 4.59 0.87 -6.25
C SER A 35 5.70 0.25 -5.41
N ILE A 36 5.40 -0.83 -4.69
CA ILE A 36 6.40 -1.64 -3.98
C ILE A 36 7.40 -2.24 -4.96
N TYR A 37 6.96 -2.79 -6.08
CA TYR A 37 7.90 -3.33 -7.06
C TYR A 37 8.84 -2.23 -7.57
N LYS A 38 8.31 -1.06 -7.93
CA LYS A 38 9.08 0.09 -8.43
C LYS A 38 10.04 0.69 -7.41
N SER A 39 9.77 0.60 -6.09
CA SER A 39 10.68 1.16 -5.07
C SER A 39 12.03 0.43 -5.01
N PHE A 40 12.13 -0.81 -5.52
CA PHE A 40 13.39 -1.53 -5.67
C PHE A 40 14.20 -1.12 -6.91
N PHE A 41 13.66 -0.23 -7.74
CA PHE A 41 14.32 0.27 -8.94
C PHE A 41 14.69 1.74 -8.78
N VAL A 42 15.73 2.17 -9.49
CA VAL A 42 16.07 3.58 -9.68
C VAL A 42 15.86 3.91 -11.15
N SER A 43 15.00 4.89 -11.39
CA SER A 43 14.81 5.47 -12.72
C SER A 43 15.53 6.81 -12.80
N THR A 44 16.15 7.09 -13.94
CA THR A 44 16.70 8.43 -14.19
C THR A 44 15.57 9.45 -14.25
N PRO A 45 15.84 10.74 -13.95
CA PRO A 45 14.82 11.80 -13.96
C PRO A 45 14.07 11.92 -15.29
N PHE A 46 14.70 11.50 -16.40
CA PHE A 46 14.14 11.51 -17.75
C PHE A 46 13.52 10.18 -18.17
N GLY A 47 13.43 9.19 -17.28
CA GLY A 47 12.83 7.88 -17.54
C GLY A 47 13.57 7.00 -18.56
N THR A 48 14.70 7.48 -19.09
CA THR A 48 15.46 6.81 -20.17
C THR A 48 16.05 5.47 -19.73
N ARG A 49 16.26 5.27 -18.42
CA ARG A 49 16.81 4.02 -17.88
C ARG A 49 16.23 3.70 -16.52
N THR A 50 15.83 2.44 -16.32
CA THR A 50 15.40 1.90 -15.04
C THR A 50 16.32 0.75 -14.65
N ILE A 51 16.90 0.81 -13.46
CA ILE A 51 17.90 -0.16 -12.98
C ILE A 51 17.38 -0.79 -11.70
N TYR A 52 17.42 -2.13 -11.62
CA TYR A 52 17.11 -2.83 -10.37
C TYR A 52 18.23 -2.60 -9.35
N VAL A 53 17.90 -1.96 -8.23
CA VAL A 53 18.86 -1.66 -7.16
C VAL A 53 18.58 -2.43 -5.87
N GLY A 54 17.50 -3.20 -5.81
CA GLY A 54 17.09 -3.94 -4.61
C GLY A 54 16.88 -3.00 -3.43
N LEU A 55 17.47 -3.33 -2.28
CA LEU A 55 17.29 -2.59 -1.03
C LEU A 55 18.13 -1.31 -0.91
N ARG A 56 18.98 -0.99 -1.90
CA ARG A 56 19.87 0.19 -1.84
C ARG A 56 19.10 1.51 -1.64
N ASN A 57 17.92 1.65 -2.24
CA ASN A 57 17.07 2.82 -2.06
C ASN A 57 16.64 3.00 -0.60
N TYR A 58 16.24 1.91 0.05
CA TYR A 58 15.82 1.92 1.44
C TYR A 58 16.99 2.24 2.38
N ILE A 59 18.15 1.62 2.18
CA ILE A 59 19.35 1.90 2.99
C ILE A 59 19.73 3.38 2.87
N ARG A 60 19.75 3.93 1.65
CA ARG A 60 20.04 5.35 1.42
C ARG A 60 19.04 6.27 2.14
N LEU A 61 17.76 5.92 2.10
CA LEU A 61 16.68 6.69 2.72
C LEU A 61 16.81 6.68 4.26
N PHE A 62 16.98 5.52 4.87
CA PHE A 62 17.09 5.38 6.32
C PHE A 62 18.42 5.87 6.89
N SER A 63 19.48 5.93 6.08
CA SER A 63 20.76 6.53 6.47
C SER A 63 20.79 8.06 6.35
N SER A 64 19.75 8.69 5.80
CA SER A 64 19.68 10.16 5.66
C SER A 64 19.20 10.81 6.97
N PRO A 65 20.01 11.67 7.61
CA PRO A 65 19.59 12.39 8.82
C PRO A 65 18.36 13.26 8.60
N ASP A 66 18.25 13.88 7.41
CA ASP A 66 17.11 14.73 7.03
C ASP A 66 15.81 13.93 6.91
N TYR A 67 15.89 12.72 6.34
CA TYR A 67 14.74 11.84 6.24
C TYR A 67 14.26 11.41 7.63
N LEU A 68 15.18 10.99 8.50
CA LEU A 68 14.85 10.60 9.87
C LEU A 68 14.24 11.76 10.67
N ASN A 69 14.79 12.97 10.53
CA ASN A 69 14.24 14.16 11.17
C ASN A 69 12.80 14.43 10.69
N SER A 70 12.57 14.36 9.38
CA SER A 70 11.25 14.56 8.78
C SER A 70 10.21 13.55 9.29
N VAL A 71 10.61 12.29 9.44
CA VAL A 71 9.75 11.23 10.01
C VAL A 71 9.40 11.54 11.47
N VAL A 72 10.37 11.93 12.28
CA VAL A 72 10.14 12.26 13.71
C VAL A 72 9.21 13.47 13.84
N VAL A 73 9.42 14.52 13.05
CA VAL A 73 8.57 15.71 13.06
C VAL A 73 7.13 15.35 12.64
N THR A 74 6.98 14.58 11.57
CA THR A 74 5.66 14.13 11.08
C THR A 74 4.94 13.29 12.13
N PHE A 75 5.65 12.35 12.78
CA PHE A 75 5.08 11.51 13.83
C PHE A 75 4.63 12.33 15.04
N LYS A 76 5.46 13.29 15.48
CA LYS A 76 5.10 14.23 16.55
C LYS A 76 3.87 15.05 16.20
N PHE A 77 3.74 15.49 14.95
CA PHE A 77 2.57 16.22 14.49
C PHE A 77 1.31 15.34 14.50
N ALA A 78 1.37 14.14 13.93
CA ALA A 78 0.24 13.21 13.86
C ALA A 78 -0.23 12.72 15.23
N ALA A 79 0.67 12.57 16.22
CA ALA A 79 0.30 12.17 17.57
C ALA A 79 -0.19 13.35 18.45
N ARG A 80 0.06 14.59 18.02
CA ARG A 80 -0.34 15.81 18.74
C ARG A 80 -1.76 16.27 18.36
N TYR A 81 -2.25 15.85 17.20
CA TYR A 81 -3.60 16.09 16.70
C TYR A 81 -4.52 14.93 17.04
#